data_AF-A0A7W7Q9D0-F1
#
_entry.id   AF-A0A7W7Q9D0-F1
#
_cell.length_a   1.000
_cell.length_b   1.000
_cell.length_c   1.000
_cell.angle_alpha   90.00
_cell.angle_beta   90.00
_cell.angle_gamma   90.00
#
_symmetry.space_group_name_H-M   'P 1'
#
loop_
_entity.id
_entity.type
_entity.pdbx_description
1 polymer ?
#
loop_
_entity_poly.entity_id
_entity_poly.type
_entity_poly.pdbx_seq_one_letter_code
_entity_poly.pdbx_strand_id
1 'polypeptide(L)'
;MLRELFTELLRDKANVRHIADMTTGADICYYTGDTHPPAGRWAPDLVLRNENGPVRLAELTRGARPLLLDLTGDGALAEGLAGAHDRVDAVTAHADAAPATALLLRPDGYVAWASSAPRPDRAVRHAALGRWFGAAA
;
A
#
# COMPACT_ATOMS: atom_id res chain seq x y z
N MET A 1 -7.02 -30.69 -29.35
CA MET A 1 -5.87 -30.43 -28.47
C MET A 1 -5.89 -29.00 -27.94
N LEU A 2 -6.80 -28.69 -27.01
CA LEU A 2 -6.76 -27.39 -26.29
C LEU A 2 -6.02 -27.55 -24.95
N ARG A 3 -6.27 -28.66 -24.25
CA ARG A 3 -5.58 -29.00 -23.00
C ARG A 3 -4.06 -29.06 -23.15
N GLU A 4 -3.56 -29.55 -24.27
CA GLU A 4 -2.10 -29.69 -24.49
C GLU A 4 -1.43 -28.34 -24.73
N LEU A 5 -2.00 -27.49 -25.60
CA LEU A 5 -1.54 -26.11 -25.79
C LEU A 5 -1.61 -25.31 -24.46
N PHE A 6 -2.69 -25.48 -23.69
CA PHE A 6 -2.82 -24.84 -22.39
C PHE A 6 -1.76 -25.35 -21.40
N THR A 7 -1.45 -26.65 -21.42
CA THR A 7 -0.37 -27.23 -20.60
C THR A 7 1.00 -26.67 -20.99
N GLU A 8 1.24 -26.41 -22.28
CA GLU A 8 2.46 -25.75 -22.75
C GLU A 8 2.57 -24.30 -22.25
N LEU A 9 1.48 -23.54 -22.33
CA LEU A 9 1.42 -22.16 -21.79
C LEU A 9 1.69 -22.13 -20.28
N LEU A 10 1.19 -23.12 -19.53
CA LEU A 10 1.42 -23.26 -18.09
C LEU A 10 2.86 -23.65 -17.71
N ARG A 11 3.74 -23.96 -18.67
CA ARG A 11 5.18 -24.13 -18.39
C ARG A 11 5.91 -22.80 -18.22
N ASP A 12 5.36 -21.72 -18.76
CA ASP A 12 5.89 -20.37 -18.59
C ASP A 12 5.37 -19.74 -17.28
N LYS A 13 6.30 -19.37 -16.40
CA LYS A 13 5.98 -18.73 -15.12
C LYS A 13 5.23 -17.40 -15.30
N ALA A 14 5.49 -16.64 -16.35
CA ALA A 14 4.80 -15.38 -16.61
C ALA A 14 3.32 -15.61 -16.93
N ASN A 15 3.00 -16.64 -17.73
CA ASN A 15 1.63 -17.01 -18.05
C ASN A 15 0.89 -17.54 -16.82
N VAL A 16 1.55 -18.41 -16.04
CA VAL A 16 0.99 -18.91 -14.78
C VAL A 16 0.67 -17.74 -13.84
N ARG A 17 1.60 -16.78 -13.71
CA ARG A 17 1.40 -15.58 -12.88
C ARG A 17 0.21 -14.77 -13.37
N HIS A 18 0.11 -14.49 -14.66
CA HIS A 18 -0.98 -13.71 -15.24
C HIS A 18 -2.35 -14.37 -15.01
N ILE A 19 -2.46 -15.67 -15.25
CA ILE A 19 -3.71 -16.42 -15.02
C ILE A 19 -4.07 -16.42 -13.53
N ALA A 20 -3.10 -16.62 -12.64
CA ALA A 20 -3.32 -16.57 -11.20
C ALA A 20 -3.78 -15.18 -10.75
N ASP A 21 -3.12 -14.12 -11.20
CA ASP A 21 -3.49 -12.74 -10.85
C ASP A 21 -4.92 -12.42 -11.32
N MET A 22 -5.27 -12.76 -12.56
CA MET A 22 -6.62 -12.58 -13.12
C MET A 22 -7.69 -13.38 -12.36
N THR A 23 -7.41 -14.63 -12.01
CA THR A 23 -8.42 -15.51 -11.36
C THR A 23 -8.64 -15.14 -9.90
N THR A 24 -7.61 -14.62 -9.23
CA THR A 24 -7.66 -14.20 -7.82
C THR A 24 -8.09 -12.74 -7.66
N GLY A 25 -8.11 -11.96 -8.74
CA GLY A 25 -8.33 -10.51 -8.70
C GLY A 25 -7.12 -9.73 -8.15
N ALA A 26 -5.93 -10.34 -8.09
CA ALA A 26 -4.72 -9.63 -7.67
C ALA A 26 -4.24 -8.58 -8.69
N ASP A 27 -4.77 -8.62 -9.92
CA ASP A 27 -4.56 -7.62 -10.96
C ASP A 27 -5.46 -6.38 -10.85
N ILE A 28 -6.47 -6.40 -9.96
CA ILE A 28 -7.37 -5.26 -9.72
C ILE A 28 -6.55 -4.03 -9.31
N CYS A 29 -6.74 -2.95 -10.07
CA CYS A 29 -6.08 -1.67 -9.84
C CYS A 29 -7.09 -0.53 -10.05
N TYR A 30 -7.29 0.29 -9.02
CA TYR A 30 -8.14 1.47 -9.08
C TYR A 30 -7.37 2.71 -9.53
N TYR A 31 -8.00 3.58 -10.31
CA TYR A 31 -7.42 4.88 -10.61
C TYR A 31 -7.41 5.76 -9.36
N THR A 32 -6.21 6.05 -8.85
CA THR A 32 -6.03 6.90 -7.66
C THR A 32 -5.52 8.29 -7.99
N GLY A 33 -5.28 8.61 -9.27
CA GLY A 33 -4.58 9.84 -9.71
C GLY A 33 -3.13 9.96 -9.23
N ASP A 34 -2.60 8.92 -8.60
CA ASP A 34 -1.18 8.71 -8.34
C ASP A 34 -0.67 7.67 -9.35
N THR A 35 0.52 7.88 -9.88
CA THR A 35 1.16 7.01 -10.88
C THR A 35 2.15 6.04 -10.25
N HIS A 36 2.33 6.07 -8.92
CA HIS A 36 3.26 5.18 -8.22
C HIS A 36 2.80 3.71 -8.32
N PRO A 37 3.68 2.73 -8.59
CA PRO A 37 3.28 1.36 -8.93
C PRO A 37 2.30 0.62 -7.96
N PRO A 38 2.40 0.76 -6.63
CA PRO A 38 1.46 0.20 -5.67
C PRO A 38 0.14 0.98 -5.60
N ALA A 39 0.10 2.25 -6.03
CA ALA A 39 -1.10 3.07 -5.94
C ALA A 39 -2.24 2.43 -6.75
N GLY A 40 -3.40 2.31 -6.12
CA GLY A 40 -4.58 1.66 -6.70
C GLY A 40 -4.63 0.16 -6.53
N ARG A 41 -3.54 -0.48 -6.08
CA ARG A 41 -3.47 -1.94 -5.88
C ARG A 41 -3.72 -2.33 -4.44
N TRP A 42 -3.96 -3.61 -4.23
CA TRP A 42 -3.99 -4.20 -2.89
C TRP A 42 -2.65 -4.01 -2.18
N ALA A 43 -2.68 -3.72 -0.88
CA ALA A 43 -1.48 -3.53 -0.10
C ALA A 43 -0.60 -4.79 -0.10
N PRO A 44 0.73 -4.66 -0.26
CA PRO A 44 1.65 -5.79 -0.18
C PRO A 44 1.59 -6.43 1.22
N ASP A 45 1.74 -7.76 1.29
CA ASP A 45 1.90 -8.44 2.57
C ASP A 45 3.30 -8.13 3.12
N LEU A 46 3.37 -7.16 4.04
CA LEU A 46 4.61 -6.70 4.66
C LEU A 46 4.69 -7.14 6.11
N VAL A 47 5.89 -7.54 6.52
CA VAL A 47 6.26 -7.65 7.94
C VAL A 47 7.01 -6.38 8.31
N LEU A 48 6.40 -5.60 9.19
CA LEU A 48 6.88 -4.31 9.67
C LEU A 48 7.61 -4.53 11.00
N ARG A 49 8.72 -3.83 11.20
CA ARG A 49 9.49 -3.85 12.45
C ARG A 49 9.45 -2.47 13.07
N ASN A 50 8.87 -2.37 14.27
CA ASN A 50 8.88 -1.16 15.09
C ASN A 50 9.46 -1.46 16.48
N GLU A 51 9.41 -0.49 17.39
CA GLU A 51 9.92 -0.62 18.77
C GLU A 51 9.26 -1.74 19.57
N ASN A 52 8.03 -2.13 19.22
CA ASN A 52 7.26 -3.19 19.88
C ASN A 52 7.51 -4.58 19.26
N GLY A 53 8.35 -4.68 18.23
CA GLY A 53 8.68 -5.92 17.53
C GLY A 53 8.06 -6.05 16.13
N PRO A 54 8.11 -7.25 15.53
CA PRO A 54 7.55 -7.49 14.20
C PRO A 54 6.02 -7.56 14.23
N VAL A 55 5.36 -6.89 13.29
CA VAL A 55 3.90 -6.90 13.08
C VAL A 55 3.58 -7.00 11.58
N ARG A 56 2.58 -7.79 11.21
CA ARG A 56 2.15 -7.85 9.80
C ARG A 56 1.29 -6.64 9.46
N LEU A 57 1.42 -6.11 8.25
CA LEU A 57 0.60 -4.98 7.78
C LEU A 57 -0.91 -5.30 7.87
N ALA A 58 -1.29 -6.53 7.50
CA ALA A 58 -2.67 -7.00 7.58
C ALA A 58 -3.26 -6.92 9.00
N GLU A 59 -2.42 -6.96 10.04
CA GLU A 59 -2.85 -6.84 11.42
C GLU A 59 -3.17 -5.40 11.82
N LEU A 60 -2.40 -4.45 11.30
CA LEU A 60 -2.63 -3.02 11.51
C LEU A 60 -3.90 -2.54 10.80
N THR A 61 -4.27 -3.16 9.69
CA THR A 61 -5.47 -2.81 8.93
C THR A 61 -6.75 -3.52 9.42
N ARG A 62 -6.68 -4.37 10.46
CA ARG A 62 -7.85 -5.09 11.01
C ARG A 62 -8.95 -4.15 11.52
N GLY A 63 -8.58 -2.94 11.95
CA GLY A 63 -9.53 -1.94 12.43
C GLY A 63 -10.38 -1.28 11.34
N ALA A 64 -10.16 -1.61 10.05
CA ALA A 64 -10.81 -0.96 8.91
C ALA A 64 -10.70 0.57 8.96
N ARG A 65 -9.55 1.08 9.43
CA ARG A 65 -9.22 2.50 9.44
C ARG A 65 -8.18 2.80 8.37
N PRO A 66 -8.20 4.00 7.77
CA PRO A 66 -7.11 4.45 6.92
C PRO A 66 -5.78 4.42 7.68
N LEU A 67 -4.71 3.99 7.00
CA LEU A 67 -3.39 3.86 7.62
C LEU A 67 -2.33 4.55 6.74
N LEU A 68 -1.63 5.52 7.30
CA LEU A 68 -0.38 6.02 6.77
C LEU A 68 0.77 5.21 7.35
N LEU A 69 1.45 4.47 6.49
CA LEU A 69 2.66 3.74 6.82
C LEU A 69 3.88 4.58 6.38
N ASP A 70 4.69 4.97 7.35
CA ASP A 70 5.96 5.67 7.16
C ASP A 70 7.13 4.69 7.32
N LEU A 71 7.88 4.46 6.24
CA LEU A 71 9.05 3.58 6.21
C LEU A 71 10.37 4.34 6.07
N THR A 72 10.38 5.67 6.20
CA THR A 72 11.63 6.47 6.19
C THR A 72 12.40 6.34 7.49
N GLY A 73 11.74 5.91 8.57
CA GLY A 73 12.33 5.69 9.90
C GLY A 73 12.52 6.96 10.74
N ASP A 74 12.39 8.16 10.16
CA ASP A 74 12.51 9.44 10.86
C ASP A 74 11.17 10.00 11.36
N GLY A 75 10.04 9.36 11.01
CA GLY A 75 8.70 9.75 11.44
C GLY A 75 8.21 11.06 10.83
N ALA A 76 8.94 11.62 9.87
CA ALA A 76 8.68 12.94 9.31
C ALA A 76 7.36 12.99 8.52
N LEU A 77 6.75 11.87 8.15
CA LEU A 77 5.44 11.84 7.49
C LEU A 77 4.27 11.72 8.45
N ALA A 78 4.51 11.13 9.63
CA ALA A 78 3.54 11.12 10.73
C ALA A 78 3.38 12.53 11.32
N GLU A 79 4.47 13.31 11.36
CA GLU A 79 4.44 14.71 11.76
C GLU A 79 3.48 15.55 10.90
N GLY A 80 2.52 16.21 11.53
CA GLY A 80 1.49 17.02 10.86
C GLY A 80 0.16 16.31 10.61
N LEU A 81 -0.02 15.08 11.11
CA LEU A 81 -1.34 14.43 11.19
C LEU A 81 -2.16 14.85 12.41
N ALA A 82 -1.71 15.82 13.22
CA ALA A 82 -2.39 16.28 14.43
C ALA A 82 -3.91 16.51 14.25
N GLY A 83 -4.34 17.11 13.12
CA GLY A 83 -5.75 17.32 12.79
C GLY A 83 -6.44 16.18 12.02
N ALA A 84 -5.72 15.13 11.67
CA ALA A 84 -6.20 13.98 10.90
C ALA A 84 -6.14 12.65 11.67
N HIS A 85 -5.49 12.59 12.84
CA HIS A 85 -5.35 11.37 13.65
C HIS A 85 -6.69 10.74 14.08
N ASP A 86 -7.74 11.54 14.22
CA ASP A 86 -9.08 11.01 14.52
C ASP A 86 -9.59 10.13 13.36
N ARG A 87 -9.10 10.35 12.13
CA ARG A 87 -9.54 9.66 10.92
C ARG A 87 -8.50 8.73 10.30
N VAL A 88 -7.21 8.96 10.52
CA VAL A 88 -6.12 8.22 9.87
C VAL A 88 -5.09 7.79 10.92
N ASP A 89 -4.85 6.49 11.01
CA ASP A 89 -3.78 5.93 11.83
C ASP A 89 -2.43 6.14 11.14
N ALA A 90 -1.39 6.39 11.92
CA ALA A 90 -0.04 6.58 11.43
C ALA A 90 0.91 5.61 12.12
N VAL A 91 1.70 4.87 11.35
CA VAL A 91 2.67 3.91 11.87
C VAL A 91 4.00 4.16 11.21
N THR A 92 5.02 4.38 12.03
CA THR A 92 6.42 4.42 11.60
C THR A 92 7.04 3.04 11.84
N ALA A 93 7.63 2.44 10.81
CA ALA A 93 8.25 1.12 10.91
C ALA A 93 9.33 0.93 9.84
N HIS A 94 10.04 -0.19 9.90
CA HIS A 94 10.97 -0.64 8.87
C HIS A 94 10.45 -1.91 8.20
N ALA A 95 10.73 -2.08 6.91
CA ALA A 95 10.38 -3.29 6.17
C ALA A 95 11.49 -3.61 5.15
N ASP A 96 11.96 -4.85 5.17
CA ASP A 96 13.16 -5.26 4.41
C ASP A 96 12.94 -5.27 2.87
N ALA A 97 11.70 -5.45 2.41
CA ALA A 97 11.34 -5.57 0.99
C ALA A 97 10.12 -4.73 0.61
N ALA A 98 10.01 -3.51 1.15
CA ALA A 98 8.91 -2.63 0.82
C ALA A 98 9.02 -2.06 -0.61
N PRO A 99 7.91 -1.99 -1.38
CA PRO A 99 7.91 -1.42 -2.73
C PRO A 99 7.95 0.13 -2.74
N ALA A 100 7.88 0.75 -1.57
CA ALA A 100 7.77 2.19 -1.36
C ALA A 100 8.36 2.56 0.01
N THR A 101 8.79 3.81 0.18
CA THR A 101 9.21 4.40 1.46
C THR A 101 8.03 4.95 2.26
N ALA A 102 6.87 5.16 1.63
CA ALA A 102 5.64 5.50 2.31
C ALA A 102 4.41 4.98 1.56
N LEU A 103 3.39 4.57 2.30
CA LEU A 103 2.11 4.09 1.76
C LEU A 103 0.95 4.72 2.53
N LEU A 104 -0.06 5.19 1.81
CA LEU A 104 -1.36 5.55 2.37
C LEU A 104 -2.38 4.50 1.99
N LEU A 105 -2.96 3.83 2.97
CA LEU A 105 -3.88 2.73 2.80
C LEU A 105 -5.30 3.19 3.13
N ARG A 106 -6.24 2.73 2.30
CA ARG A 106 -7.67 2.87 2.53
C ARG A 106 -8.16 1.82 3.51
N PRO A 107 -9.32 2.03 4.15
CA PRO A 107 -9.98 1.06 5.03
C PRO A 107 -10.18 -0.33 4.40
N ASP A 108 -10.27 -0.41 3.08
CA ASP A 108 -10.48 -1.64 2.30
C ASP A 108 -9.16 -2.34 1.91
N GLY A 109 -8.01 -1.84 2.36
CA GLY A 109 -6.70 -2.45 2.11
C GLY A 109 -6.04 -2.05 0.79
N TYR A 110 -6.66 -1.19 -0.01
CA TYR A 110 -6.04 -0.65 -1.23
C TYR A 110 -5.15 0.55 -0.94
N VAL A 111 -4.06 0.67 -1.68
CA VAL A 111 -3.14 1.82 -1.59
C VAL A 111 -3.78 3.02 -2.30
N ALA A 112 -4.02 4.10 -1.56
CA ALA A 112 -4.50 5.38 -2.09
C ALA A 112 -3.39 6.25 -2.67
N TRP A 113 -2.19 6.17 -2.08
CA TRP A 113 -1.01 6.96 -2.46
C TRP A 113 0.27 6.24 -2.01
N ALA A 114 1.36 6.41 -2.75
CA ALA A 114 2.66 5.84 -2.40
C ALA A 114 3.82 6.75 -2.82
N SER A 115 4.97 6.59 -2.16
CA SER A 115 6.20 7.28 -2.55
C SER A 115 7.41 6.37 -2.37
N SER A 116 8.39 6.47 -3.26
CA SER A 116 9.72 5.86 -3.10
C SER A 116 10.81 6.89 -2.78
N ALA A 117 10.45 8.16 -2.62
CA ALA A 117 11.43 9.19 -2.30
C ALA A 117 11.99 8.95 -0.88
N PRO A 118 13.29 9.11 -0.65
CA PRO A 118 13.86 9.01 0.70
C PRO A 118 13.22 9.99 1.69
N ARG A 119 12.75 11.13 1.18
CA ARG A 119 11.95 12.12 1.91
C ARG A 119 10.69 12.45 1.09
N PRO A 120 9.57 11.78 1.34
CA PRO A 120 8.35 12.02 0.60
C PRO A 120 7.79 13.43 0.85
N ASP A 121 7.23 14.04 -0.19
CA ASP A 121 6.71 15.40 -0.12
C ASP A 121 5.44 15.47 0.74
N ARG A 122 5.49 16.26 1.82
CA ARG A 122 4.39 16.48 2.75
C ARG A 122 3.16 17.11 2.09
N ALA A 123 3.34 17.95 1.06
CA ALA A 123 2.25 18.61 0.33
C ALA A 123 1.49 17.60 -0.53
N VAL A 124 2.20 16.73 -1.26
CA VAL A 124 1.59 15.66 -2.06
C VAL A 124 0.82 14.68 -1.17
N ARG A 125 1.40 14.30 -0.03
CA ARG A 125 0.73 13.49 0.98
C ARG A 125 -0.52 14.19 1.55
N HIS A 126 -0.45 15.49 1.86
CA HIS A 126 -1.62 16.26 2.30
C HIS A 126 -2.75 16.28 1.25
N ALA A 127 -2.40 16.46 -0.03
CA ALA A 127 -3.38 16.44 -1.12
C ALA A 127 -4.04 15.06 -1.25
N ALA A 128 -3.27 13.97 -1.12
CA ALA A 128 -3.80 12.61 -1.10
C ALA A 128 -4.76 12.37 0.09
N LEU A 129 -4.36 12.79 1.30
CA LEU A 129 -5.21 12.71 2.48
C LEU A 129 -6.52 13.49 2.31
N GLY A 130 -6.44 14.73 1.80
CA GLY A 130 -7.62 15.57 1.55
C GLY A 130 -8.56 14.97 0.50
N ARG A 131 -7.99 14.36 -0.56
CA ARG A 131 -8.78 13.71 -1.62
C ARG A 131 -9.53 12.48 -1.13
N TRP A 132 -8.88 11.65 -0.30
CA TRP A 132 -9.43 10.35 0.09
C TRP A 132 -10.22 10.38 1.39
N PHE A 133 -9.87 11.28 2.32
CA PHE A 133 -10.44 11.32 3.67
C PHE A 133 -11.05 12.68 4.04
N GLY A 134 -11.06 13.63 3.09
CA GLY A 134 -11.59 14.99 3.28
C GLY A 134 -10.61 15.91 4.00
N ALA A 135 -10.88 17.22 3.95
CA ALA A 135 -10.07 18.22 4.65
C ALA A 135 -10.11 17.98 6.17
N ALA A 136 -8.99 18.23 6.86
CA ALA A 136 -9.00 18.43 8.31
C ALA A 136 -9.86 19.66 8.61
N ALA A 137 -10.81 19.52 9.54
CA ALA A 137 -11.58 20.64 10.05
C ALA A 137 -10.69 21.52 10.96
#